data_AF-A0A7T0BYW0-F1
#
_entry.id   AF-A0A7T0BYW0-F1
#
_cell.length_a   1.000
_cell.length_b   1.000
_cell.length_c   1.000
_cell.angle_alpha   90.00
_cell.angle_beta   90.00
_cell.angle_gamma   90.00
#
_symmetry.space_group_name_H-M   'P 1'
#
loop_
_entity.id
_entity.type
_entity.pdbx_description
1 polymer ?
#
loop_
_entity_poly.entity_id
_entity_poly.type
_entity_poly.pdbx_seq_one_letter_code
_entity_poly.pdbx_strand_id
1 'polypeptide(L)'
;MSGLKSAWELSLEKSNELVPEMKKKKKLSDAEKKEIAEIRTEYKAQIADRDVTMQHKLKHLEDRVRPEELAEAAEKIQQGFIEEKEKLEKEMEEKINAIHQR
;
A
#
# COMPACT_ATOMS: atom_id res chain seq x y z
N MET A 1 38.96 23.23 -35.64
CA MET A 1 38.75 22.21 -34.60
C MET A 1 37.24 22.03 -34.44
N SER A 2 36.70 20.96 -35.04
CA SER A 2 35.26 20.69 -35.15
C SER A 2 34.64 20.43 -33.77
N GLY A 3 33.92 21.41 -33.24
CA GLY A 3 33.21 21.34 -31.94
C GLY A 3 31.84 20.68 -32.03
N LEU A 4 31.68 19.64 -32.85
CA LEU A 4 30.46 18.84 -32.90
C LEU A 4 30.55 17.76 -31.81
N LYS A 5 30.02 18.09 -30.62
CA LYS A 5 29.79 17.13 -29.54
C LYS A 5 29.05 15.91 -30.11
N SER A 6 29.57 14.72 -29.85
CA SER A 6 28.97 13.49 -30.38
C SER A 6 27.61 13.25 -29.72
N ALA A 7 26.67 12.63 -30.44
CA ALA A 7 25.32 12.34 -29.92
C ALA A 7 25.34 11.56 -28.59
N TRP A 8 26.42 10.79 -28.35
CA TRP A 8 26.67 10.09 -27.10
C TRP A 8 27.04 11.01 -25.93
N GLU A 9 27.88 12.04 -26.16
CA GLU A 9 28.20 13.05 -25.16
C GLU A 9 26.98 13.88 -24.80
N LEU A 10 26.15 14.24 -25.79
CA LEU A 10 24.87 14.93 -25.55
C LEU A 10 23.89 14.08 -24.73
N SER A 11 23.91 12.75 -24.91
CA SER A 11 23.06 11.83 -24.14
C SER A 11 23.54 11.69 -22.69
N LEU A 12 24.87 11.68 -22.47
CA LEU A 12 25.47 11.66 -21.13
C LEU A 12 25.26 12.99 -20.39
N GLU A 13 25.39 14.12 -21.07
CA GLU A 13 25.17 15.46 -20.50
C GLU A 13 23.71 15.62 -20.08
N LYS A 14 22.75 15.25 -20.94
CA LYS A 14 21.32 15.22 -20.59
C LYS A 14 20.99 14.25 -19.47
N SER A 15 21.63 13.09 -19.43
CA SER A 15 21.42 12.12 -18.34
C SER A 15 21.93 12.66 -17.01
N ASN A 16 23.10 13.31 -16.99
CA ASN A 16 23.63 13.94 -15.78
C ASN A 16 22.81 15.15 -15.31
N GLU A 17 22.06 15.82 -16.20
CA GLU A 17 21.10 16.88 -15.87
C GLU A 17 19.73 16.37 -15.41
N LEU A 18 19.32 15.16 -15.81
CA LEU A 18 18.07 14.52 -15.37
C LEU A 18 18.22 13.72 -14.06
N VAL A 19 19.42 13.22 -13.77
CA VAL A 19 19.78 12.54 -12.53
C VAL A 19 19.73 13.42 -11.25
N PRO A 20 19.96 14.74 -11.23
CA PRO A 20 19.85 15.57 -10.03
C PRO A 20 18.42 15.57 -9.48
N GLU A 21 17.39 15.52 -10.35
CA GLU A 21 16.00 15.43 -9.92
C GLU A 21 15.65 14.08 -9.30
N MET A 22 16.23 12.98 -9.80
CA MET A 22 16.11 11.67 -9.13
C MET A 22 16.93 11.57 -7.84
N LYS A 23 18.07 12.28 -7.74
CA LYS A 23 18.90 12.38 -6.52
C LYS A 23 18.24 13.21 -5.42
N LYS A 24 17.23 14.04 -5.73
CA LYS A 24 16.44 14.81 -4.77
C LYS A 24 15.33 13.99 -4.08
N LYS A 25 15.09 12.73 -4.45
CA LYS A 25 14.38 11.80 -3.57
C LYS A 25 15.33 11.48 -2.41
N LYS A 26 15.08 12.04 -1.22
CA LYS A 26 15.73 11.61 0.04
C LYS A 26 15.82 10.09 -0.01
N LYS A 27 17.04 9.54 -0.14
CA LYS A 27 17.22 8.10 -0.11
C LYS A 27 16.82 7.67 1.29
N LEU A 28 15.70 6.96 1.41
CA LEU A 28 15.28 6.37 2.68
C LEU A 28 16.47 5.59 3.26
N SER A 29 16.80 5.89 4.51
CA SER A 29 17.80 5.14 5.26
C SER A 29 17.35 3.69 5.42
N ASP A 30 18.29 2.79 5.64
CA ASP A 30 17.95 1.38 5.83
C ASP A 30 17.13 1.16 7.12
N ALA A 31 17.17 2.10 8.07
CA ALA A 31 16.28 2.12 9.23
C ALA A 31 14.83 2.46 8.84
N GLU A 32 14.62 3.52 8.04
CA GLU A 32 13.27 3.93 7.58
C GLU A 32 12.62 2.86 6.69
N LYS A 33 13.41 2.16 5.87
CA LYS A 33 12.89 1.03 5.07
C LYS A 33 12.42 -0.13 5.95
N LYS A 34 13.14 -0.42 7.04
CA LYS A 34 12.75 -1.46 8.00
C LYS A 34 11.47 -1.07 8.74
N GLU A 35 11.37 0.18 9.18
CA GLU A 35 10.18 0.71 9.85
C GLU A 35 8.94 0.62 8.93
N ILE A 36 9.08 0.99 7.65
CA ILE A 36 8.01 0.83 6.65
C ILE A 36 7.66 -0.64 6.43
N ALA A 37 8.65 -1.54 6.41
CA ALA A 37 8.42 -2.97 6.22
C ALA A 37 7.67 -3.58 7.41
N GLU A 38 8.03 -3.20 8.65
CA GLU A 38 7.36 -3.64 9.88
C GLU A 38 5.91 -3.15 9.93
N ILE A 39 5.65 -1.88 9.58
CA ILE A 39 4.29 -1.35 9.48
C ILE A 39 3.48 -2.16 8.45
N ARG A 40 4.06 -2.44 7.28
CA ARG A 40 3.35 -3.23 6.26
C ARG A 40 3.05 -4.65 6.71
N THR A 41 3.96 -5.31 7.43
CA THR A 41 3.72 -6.68 7.91
C THR A 41 2.66 -6.70 9.02
N GLU A 42 2.68 -5.72 9.93
CA GLU A 42 1.69 -5.59 10.98
C GLU A 42 0.29 -5.35 10.43
N TYR A 43 0.12 -4.37 9.54
CA TYR A 43 -1.17 -4.08 8.93
C TYR A 43 -1.68 -5.25 8.06
N LYS A 44 -0.78 -5.94 7.37
CA LYS A 44 -1.14 -7.15 6.61
C LYS A 44 -1.62 -8.28 7.52
N ALA A 45 -1.00 -8.47 8.69
CA ALA A 45 -1.45 -9.44 9.67
C ALA A 45 -2.84 -9.08 10.21
N GLN A 46 -3.07 -7.81 10.56
CA GLN A 46 -4.38 -7.34 11.03
C GLN A 46 -5.48 -7.53 9.98
N ILE A 47 -5.20 -7.27 8.71
CA ILE A 47 -6.16 -7.51 7.61
C ILE A 47 -6.45 -9.01 7.48
N ALA A 48 -5.44 -9.88 7.59
CA ALA A 48 -5.63 -11.32 7.50
C ALA A 48 -6.48 -11.87 8.66
N ASP A 49 -6.25 -11.40 9.89
CA ASP A 49 -7.04 -11.81 11.06
C ASP A 49 -8.52 -11.42 10.91
N ARG A 50 -8.78 -10.22 10.38
CA ARG A 50 -10.15 -9.75 10.09
C ARG A 50 -10.80 -10.54 8.95
N ASP A 51 -10.04 -10.91 7.91
CA ASP A 51 -10.54 -11.74 6.80
C ASP A 51 -10.96 -13.13 7.29
N VAL A 52 -10.13 -13.78 8.11
CA VAL A 52 -10.47 -15.06 8.75
C VAL A 52 -11.74 -14.93 9.60
N THR A 53 -11.87 -13.85 10.35
CA THR A 53 -13.06 -13.57 11.16
C THR A 53 -14.31 -13.36 10.30
N MET A 54 -14.18 -12.66 9.17
CA MET A 54 -15.28 -12.45 8.22
C MET A 54 -15.71 -13.78 7.58
N GLN A 55 -14.77 -14.58 7.08
CA GLN A 55 -15.04 -15.91 6.51
C GLN A 55 -15.72 -16.82 7.54
N HIS A 56 -15.28 -16.78 8.79
CA HIS A 56 -15.94 -17.49 9.87
C HIS A 56 -17.39 -17.02 10.08
N LYS A 57 -17.65 -15.70 10.09
CA LYS A 57 -19.00 -15.15 10.20
C LYS A 57 -19.90 -15.55 9.03
N LEU A 58 -19.38 -15.54 7.80
CA LEU A 58 -20.13 -15.96 6.61
C LEU A 58 -20.47 -17.45 6.66
N LYS A 59 -19.53 -18.31 7.07
CA LYS A 59 -19.76 -19.75 7.17
C LYS A 59 -20.87 -20.12 8.18
N HIS A 60 -21.02 -19.35 9.25
CA HIS A 60 -22.04 -19.58 10.28
C HIS A 60 -23.27 -18.69 10.11
N LEU A 61 -23.37 -17.97 8.99
CA LEU A 61 -24.49 -17.08 8.71
C LEU A 61 -25.77 -17.88 8.42
N GLU A 62 -25.61 -19.00 7.73
CA GLU A 62 -26.70 -19.92 7.35
C GLU A 62 -27.39 -20.54 8.58
N ASP A 63 -26.67 -20.71 9.69
CA ASP A 63 -27.23 -21.25 10.94
C ASP A 63 -28.12 -20.24 11.70
N ARG A 64 -28.04 -18.96 11.35
CA ARG A 64 -28.60 -17.84 12.15
C ARG A 64 -29.65 -17.02 11.41
N VAL A 65 -29.65 -17.09 10.08
CA VAL A 65 -30.45 -16.19 9.22
C VAL A 65 -31.33 -17.02 8.31
N ARG A 66 -32.54 -16.52 8.05
CA ARG A 66 -33.48 -17.16 7.12
C ARG A 66 -32.89 -17.14 5.70
N PRO A 67 -33.16 -18.16 4.86
CA PRO A 67 -32.64 -18.22 3.49
C PRO A 67 -32.93 -16.96 2.65
N GLU A 68 -34.04 -16.28 2.92
CA GLU A 68 -34.47 -15.05 2.23
C GLU A 68 -33.61 -13.82 2.61
N GLU A 69 -33.10 -13.76 3.84
CA GLU A 69 -32.34 -12.64 4.39
C GLU A 69 -30.81 -12.87 4.33
N LEU A 70 -30.41 -14.05 3.89
CA LEU A 70 -29.02 -14.54 3.91
C LEU A 70 -28.11 -13.72 3.00
N ALA A 71 -28.61 -13.35 1.81
CA ALA A 71 -27.89 -12.51 0.86
C ALA A 71 -27.65 -11.11 1.42
N GLU A 72 -28.68 -10.48 1.99
CA GLU A 72 -28.59 -9.13 2.57
C GLU A 72 -27.66 -9.10 3.80
N ALA A 73 -27.72 -10.14 4.63
CA ALA A 73 -26.85 -10.26 5.80
C ALA A 73 -25.38 -10.51 5.40
N ALA A 74 -25.13 -11.28 4.33
CA ALA A 74 -23.80 -11.49 3.79
C ALA A 74 -23.22 -10.21 3.20
N GLU A 75 -24.01 -9.46 2.43
CA GLU A 75 -23.61 -8.16 1.87
C GLU A 75 -23.25 -7.16 2.97
N LYS A 76 -24.03 -7.06 4.05
CA LYS A 76 -23.71 -6.18 5.19
C LYS A 76 -22.38 -6.53 5.85
N ILE A 77 -22.10 -7.83 6.02
CA ILE A 77 -20.83 -8.30 6.58
C ILE A 77 -19.66 -7.96 5.65
N GLN A 78 -19.84 -8.13 4.35
CA GLN A 78 -18.82 -7.81 3.35
C GLN A 78 -18.57 -6.30 3.25
N GLN A 79 -19.62 -5.48 3.22
CA GLN A 79 -19.50 -4.02 3.19
C GLN A 79 -18.77 -3.49 4.42
N GLY A 80 -19.13 -3.96 5.62
CA GLY A 80 -18.42 -3.58 6.84
C GLY A 80 -16.93 -3.97 6.82
N PHE A 81 -16.61 -5.13 6.25
CA PHE A 81 -15.21 -5.57 6.09
C PHE A 81 -14.45 -4.71 5.08
N ILE A 82 -15.07 -4.33 3.95
CA ILE A 82 -14.45 -3.44 2.95
C ILE A 82 -14.13 -2.08 3.58
N GLU A 83 -15.07 -1.48 4.31
CA GLU A 83 -14.85 -0.21 5.00
C GLU A 83 -13.73 -0.29 6.04
N GLU A 84 -13.70 -1.37 6.83
CA GLU A 84 -12.65 -1.61 7.81
C GLU A 84 -11.27 -1.78 7.16
N LYS A 85 -11.21 -2.50 6.03
CA LYS A 85 -9.99 -2.70 5.26
C LYS A 85 -9.49 -1.37 4.68
N GLU A 86 -10.38 -0.57 4.08
CA GLU A 86 -10.02 0.76 3.56
C GLU A 86 -9.50 1.69 4.65
N LYS A 87 -10.08 1.66 5.87
CA LYS A 87 -9.58 2.43 7.01
C LYS A 87 -8.16 2.00 7.39
N LEU A 88 -7.91 0.69 7.49
CA LEU A 88 -6.58 0.16 7.80
C LEU A 88 -5.55 0.52 6.72
N GLU A 89 -5.94 0.46 5.44
CA GLU A 89 -5.06 0.85 4.33
C GLU A 89 -4.73 2.34 4.36
N LYS A 90 -5.70 3.21 4.64
CA LYS A 90 -5.47 4.65 4.82
C LYS A 90 -4.54 4.94 5.98
N GLU A 91 -4.76 4.33 7.14
CA GLU A 91 -3.87 4.49 8.30
C GLU A 91 -2.44 4.01 7.99
N MET A 92 -2.30 2.90 7.26
CA MET A 92 -1.00 2.41 6.81
C MET A 92 -0.30 3.42 5.90
N GLU A 93 -1.01 3.98 4.91
CA GLU A 93 -0.47 4.99 4.01
C GLU A 93 -0.07 6.27 4.75
N GLU A 94 -0.88 6.74 5.70
CA GLU A 94 -0.56 7.90 6.54
C GLU A 94 0.72 7.68 7.34
N LYS A 95 0.88 6.49 7.96
CA LYS A 95 2.10 6.14 8.70
C LYS A 95 3.33 6.05 7.79
N ILE A 96 3.19 5.47 6.59
CA ILE A 96 4.29 5.40 5.61
C ILE A 96 4.66 6.81 5.13
N ASN A 97 3.67 7.67 4.86
CA ASN A 97 3.89 9.05 4.43
C ASN A 97 4.57 9.89 5.52
N ALA A 98 4.22 9.69 6.79
CA ALA A 98 4.89 10.33 7.92
C ALA A 98 6.38 9.98 7.97
N ILE A 99 6.75 8.72 7.69
CA ILE A 99 8.15 8.30 7.59
C ILE A 99 8.84 8.96 6.38
N HIS A 100 8.13 9.09 5.26
CA HIS A 100 8.68 9.71 4.05
C HIS A 100 8.91 11.23 4.19
N GLN A 101 8.15 11.90 5.05
CA GLN A 101 8.28 13.34 5.33
C GLN A 101 9.33 13.66 6.41
N ARG A 102 9.83 12.65 7.13
CA ARG A 102 10.90 12.78 8.12
C ARG A 102 12.23 13.12 7.45
#